data_AF-A0A136MI42-F1
#
_entry.id   AF-A0A136MI42-F1
#
_cell.length_a   1.000
_cell.length_b   1.000
_cell.length_c   1.000
_cell.angle_alpha   90.00
_cell.angle_beta   90.00
_cell.angle_gamma   90.00
#
_symmetry.space_group_name_H-M   'P 1'
#
loop_
_entity.id
_entity.type
_entity.pdbx_description
1 polymer ?
#
loop_
_entity_poly.entity_id
_entity_poly.type
_entity_poly.pdbx_seq_one_letter_code
_entity_poly.pdbx_strand_id
1 'polypeptide(L)'
;MTMIFTVLMMIVMPGIVQATGMDLRVGAAWLGGTIDATGAVVAAAAFLGDEARDIAAVVKMIQNILIGVIAFAIALFWVTSVERDSSGHGPSLLEVWVRLPKFILGFVAASLVFSFVLVPIFGSPEAVEKQIIKPMTANVRGWLFCMAFVAIGLESNFKALAGQMIGGKPIYLYLIGQTFNLALSLLAAWLAFGGILFERVSP
;
A
#
# COMPACT_ATOMS: atom_id res chain seq x y z
N MET A 1 17.57 -7.57 -1.57
CA MET A 1 17.58 -7.36 -0.09
C MET A 1 16.20 -6.97 0.44
N THR A 2 15.55 -5.93 -0.11
CA THR A 2 14.21 -5.45 0.32
C THR A 2 13.12 -6.52 0.28
N MET A 3 13.07 -7.36 -0.76
CA MET A 3 12.05 -8.41 -0.91
C MET A 3 12.00 -9.43 0.24
N ILE A 4 13.14 -9.78 0.84
CA ILE A 4 13.15 -10.70 2.01
C ILE A 4 12.54 -10.02 3.23
N PHE A 5 12.87 -8.76 3.48
CA PHE A 5 12.27 -8.02 4.58
C PHE A 5 10.77 -7.87 4.39
N THR A 6 10.29 -7.65 3.17
CA THR A 6 8.87 -7.66 2.84
C THR A 6 8.20 -8.99 3.19
N VAL A 7 8.82 -10.13 2.82
CA VAL A 7 8.28 -11.47 3.16
C VAL A 7 8.28 -11.70 4.66
N LEU A 8 9.34 -11.30 5.37
CA LEU A 8 9.41 -11.40 6.83
C LEU A 8 8.33 -10.55 7.48
N MET A 9 8.16 -9.29 7.07
CA MET A 9 7.12 -8.41 7.60
C MET A 9 5.71 -8.90 7.32
N MET A 10 5.48 -9.48 6.15
CA MET A 10 4.19 -10.07 5.78
C MET A 10 3.74 -11.15 6.76
N ILE A 11 4.69 -11.88 7.37
CA ILE A 11 4.41 -12.93 8.36
C ILE A 11 4.46 -12.38 9.78
N VAL A 12 5.47 -11.56 10.11
CA VAL A 12 5.76 -11.09 11.46
C VAL A 12 4.78 -10.01 11.91
N MET A 13 4.43 -9.04 11.06
CA MET A 13 3.56 -7.93 11.45
C MET A 13 2.16 -8.38 11.88
N PRO A 14 1.44 -9.25 11.14
CA PRO A 14 0.16 -9.76 11.61
C PRO A 14 0.27 -10.45 12.98
N GLY A 15 1.37 -11.16 13.22
CA GLY A 15 1.66 -11.78 14.51
C GLY A 15 1.83 -10.76 15.63
N ILE A 16 2.53 -9.65 15.39
CA ILE A 16 2.69 -8.56 16.36
C ILE A 16 1.34 -7.92 16.69
N VAL A 17 0.51 -7.66 15.68
CA VAL A 17 -0.83 -7.07 15.88
C VAL A 17 -1.68 -7.97 16.78
N GLN A 18 -1.72 -9.27 16.51
CA GLN A 18 -2.46 -10.24 17.33
C GLN A 18 -1.88 -10.36 18.75
N ALA A 19 -0.55 -10.43 18.89
CA ALA A 19 0.10 -10.62 20.19
C ALA A 19 -0.05 -9.41 21.12
N THR A 20 -0.08 -8.20 20.55
CA THR A 20 -0.24 -6.96 21.33
C THR A 20 -1.69 -6.61 21.62
N GLY A 21 -2.66 -7.25 20.94
CA GLY A 21 -4.08 -6.96 21.09
C GLY A 21 -4.44 -5.52 20.68
N MET A 22 -3.64 -4.90 19.80
CA MET A 22 -3.91 -3.54 19.34
C MET A 22 -5.17 -3.49 18.47
N ASP A 23 -5.77 -2.30 18.38
CA ASP A 23 -6.95 -2.07 17.54
C ASP A 23 -6.72 -2.55 16.10
N LEU A 24 -7.70 -3.28 15.55
CA LEU A 24 -7.59 -3.92 14.24
C LEU A 24 -7.32 -2.89 13.13
N ARG A 25 -7.89 -1.70 13.22
CA ARG A 25 -7.77 -0.65 12.21
C ARG A 25 -6.40 0.02 12.28
N VAL A 26 -5.89 0.23 13.49
CA VAL A 26 -4.50 0.69 13.70
C VAL A 26 -3.52 -0.34 13.14
N GLY A 27 -3.70 -1.62 13.46
CA GLY A 27 -2.88 -2.70 12.93
C GLY A 27 -2.94 -2.76 11.40
N ALA A 28 -4.13 -2.78 10.82
CA ALA A 28 -4.33 -2.81 9.37
C ALA A 28 -3.71 -1.59 8.65
N ALA A 29 -3.90 -0.39 9.20
CA ALA A 29 -3.30 0.83 8.67
C ALA A 29 -1.77 0.79 8.78
N TRP A 30 -1.22 0.22 9.86
CA TRP A 30 0.22 0.05 10.02
C TRP A 30 0.81 -0.93 8.98
N LEU A 31 0.14 -2.06 8.73
CA LEU A 31 0.52 -3.01 7.68
C LEU A 31 0.49 -2.33 6.30
N GLY A 32 -0.62 -1.64 5.99
CA GLY A 32 -0.79 -0.88 4.74
C GLY A 32 0.21 0.25 4.58
N GLY A 33 0.63 0.87 5.69
CA GLY A 33 1.59 1.96 5.69
C GLY A 33 3.03 1.54 5.48
N THR A 34 3.38 0.27 5.76
CA THR A 34 4.79 -0.14 5.93
C THR A 34 5.27 -1.21 4.96
N ILE A 35 4.43 -2.18 4.60
CA ILE A 35 4.87 -3.27 3.73
C ILE A 35 4.95 -2.72 2.30
N ASP A 36 6.13 -2.72 1.68
CA ASP A 36 6.36 -1.99 0.42
C ASP A 36 5.76 -2.65 -0.82
N ALA A 37 5.34 -3.91 -0.73
CA ALA A 37 4.71 -4.62 -1.84
C ALA A 37 3.20 -4.71 -1.66
N THR A 38 2.43 -4.16 -2.61
CA THR A 38 0.95 -4.13 -2.56
C THR A 38 0.34 -5.52 -2.39
N GLY A 39 0.85 -6.54 -3.10
CA GLY A 39 0.37 -7.92 -2.95
C GLY A 39 0.63 -8.48 -1.54
N ALA A 40 1.81 -8.21 -0.99
CA ALA A 40 2.22 -8.67 0.34
C ALA A 40 1.46 -7.97 1.47
N VAL A 41 1.11 -6.68 1.32
CA VAL A 41 0.25 -5.96 2.27
C VAL A 41 -1.10 -6.65 2.40
N VAL A 42 -1.77 -6.84 1.27
CA VAL A 42 -3.14 -7.36 1.24
C VAL A 42 -3.17 -8.81 1.74
N ALA A 43 -2.14 -9.58 1.39
CA ALA A 43 -1.85 -10.88 1.95
C ALA A 43 -1.70 -10.88 3.47
N ALA A 44 -0.78 -10.04 4.00
CA ALA A 44 -0.51 -9.92 5.43
C ALA A 44 -1.78 -9.55 6.21
N ALA A 45 -2.50 -8.55 5.71
CA ALA A 45 -3.70 -8.05 6.33
C ALA A 45 -4.87 -9.04 6.25
N ALA A 46 -4.93 -9.90 5.22
CA ALA A 46 -5.92 -10.97 5.15
C ALA A 46 -5.77 -12.01 6.28
N PHE A 47 -4.57 -12.18 6.87
CA PHE A 47 -4.41 -13.01 8.08
C PHE A 47 -5.09 -12.40 9.30
N LEU A 48 -5.40 -11.11 9.29
CA LEU A 48 -6.13 -10.40 10.35
C LEU A 48 -7.64 -10.30 10.07
N GLY A 49 -8.10 -10.72 8.89
CA GLY A 49 -9.51 -10.70 8.48
C GLY A 49 -9.80 -9.79 7.28
N ASP A 50 -11.02 -9.88 6.76
CA ASP A 50 -11.46 -9.13 5.57
C ASP A 50 -11.47 -7.61 5.80
N GLU A 51 -11.90 -7.15 6.98
CA GLU A 51 -11.89 -5.72 7.33
C GLU A 51 -10.46 -5.15 7.31
N ALA A 52 -9.51 -5.85 7.95
CA ALA A 52 -8.11 -5.42 7.99
C ALA A 52 -7.49 -5.38 6.60
N ARG A 53 -7.80 -6.38 5.77
CA ARG A 53 -7.38 -6.45 4.37
C ARG A 53 -7.84 -5.23 3.57
N ASP A 54 -9.10 -4.84 3.71
CA ASP A 54 -9.67 -3.71 2.95
C ASP A 54 -9.10 -2.38 3.45
N ILE A 55 -8.97 -2.19 4.77
CA ILE A 55 -8.31 -1.00 5.35
C ILE A 55 -6.86 -0.89 4.87
N ALA A 56 -6.08 -1.97 4.97
CA ALA A 56 -4.67 -1.97 4.56
C ALA A 56 -4.52 -1.70 3.06
N ALA A 57 -5.40 -2.25 2.23
CA ALA A 57 -5.43 -2.00 0.79
C ALA A 57 -5.69 -0.52 0.48
N VAL A 58 -6.67 0.09 1.16
CA VAL A 58 -6.99 1.52 0.98
C VAL A 58 -5.83 2.41 1.42
N VAL A 59 -5.24 2.16 2.59
CA VAL A 59 -4.08 2.93 3.08
C VAL A 59 -2.91 2.84 2.10
N LYS A 60 -2.59 1.63 1.61
CA LYS A 60 -1.51 1.44 0.63
C LYS A 60 -1.82 2.12 -0.70
N MET A 61 -3.07 2.07 -1.16
CA MET A 61 -3.48 2.73 -2.39
C MET A 61 -3.33 4.25 -2.28
N ILE A 62 -3.73 4.85 -1.15
CA ILE A 62 -3.51 6.28 -0.88
C ILE A 62 -2.02 6.60 -0.95
N GLN A 63 -1.14 5.79 -0.33
CA GLN A 63 0.31 5.99 -0.45
C GLN A 63 0.77 5.97 -1.91
N ASN A 64 0.34 4.97 -2.69
CA ASN A 64 0.73 4.84 -4.09
C ASN A 64 0.28 6.03 -4.95
N ILE A 65 -0.90 6.61 -4.66
CA ILE A 65 -1.39 7.83 -5.31
C ILE A 65 -0.54 9.04 -4.89
N LEU A 66 -0.28 9.19 -3.59
CA LEU A 66 0.47 10.32 -3.04
C LEU A 66 1.92 10.37 -3.51
N ILE A 67 2.57 9.24 -3.81
CA ILE A 67 3.93 9.22 -4.37
C ILE A 67 3.99 10.06 -5.66
N GLY A 68 3.01 9.91 -6.56
CA GLY A 68 2.96 10.68 -7.81
C GLY A 68 2.77 12.17 -7.57
N VAL A 69 1.86 12.53 -6.65
CA VAL A 69 1.56 13.93 -6.30
C VAL A 69 2.77 14.61 -5.63
N ILE A 70 3.40 13.93 -4.67
CA ILE A 70 4.57 14.45 -3.95
C ILE A 70 5.76 14.59 -4.90
N ALA A 71 6.00 13.61 -5.78
CA ALA A 71 7.06 13.70 -6.77
C ALA A 71 6.87 14.89 -7.71
N PHE A 72 5.62 15.16 -8.14
CA PHE A 72 5.29 16.33 -8.94
C PHE A 72 5.48 17.65 -8.16
N ALA A 73 5.04 17.71 -6.90
CA ALA A 73 5.22 18.89 -6.05
C ALA A 73 6.70 19.21 -5.83
N ILE A 74 7.54 18.18 -5.60
CA ILE A 74 8.99 18.33 -5.47
C ILE A 74 9.61 18.81 -6.79
N ALA A 75 9.21 18.23 -7.94
CA ALA A 75 9.71 18.66 -9.24
C ALA A 75 9.36 20.12 -9.55
N LEU A 76 8.11 20.53 -9.27
CA LEU A 76 7.68 21.92 -9.39
C LEU A 76 8.48 22.84 -8.47
N PHE A 77 8.66 22.46 -7.20
CA PHE A 77 9.45 23.23 -6.26
C PHE A 77 10.90 23.40 -6.75
N TRP A 78 11.50 22.33 -7.27
CA TRP A 78 12.88 22.36 -7.77
C TRP A 78 13.03 23.31 -8.97
N VAL A 79 12.17 23.19 -9.99
CA VAL A 79 12.22 24.04 -11.19
C VAL A 79 11.88 25.50 -10.88
N THR A 80 10.97 25.76 -9.94
CA THR A 80 10.52 27.13 -9.64
C THR A 80 11.38 27.85 -8.61
N SER A 81 12.08 27.12 -7.73
CA SER A 81 12.76 27.70 -6.56
C SER A 81 14.26 27.37 -6.47
N VAL A 82 14.72 26.22 -6.99
CA VAL A 82 16.13 25.78 -6.88
C VAL A 82 16.88 26.00 -8.19
N GLU A 83 16.35 25.49 -9.29
CA GLU A 83 16.91 25.60 -10.64
C GLU A 83 16.05 26.55 -11.48
N ARG A 84 16.07 27.84 -11.11
CA ARG A 84 15.47 28.89 -11.93
C ARG A 84 16.31 29.08 -13.19
N ASP A 85 16.09 28.23 -14.18
CA ASP A 85 16.72 28.38 -15.47
C ASP A 85 16.07 29.56 -16.21
N SER A 86 16.90 30.44 -16.78
CA SER A 86 16.46 31.64 -17.52
C SER A 86 15.78 31.27 -18.85
N SER A 87 15.83 29.99 -19.23
CA SER A 87 15.43 29.44 -20.53
C SER A 87 14.05 28.73 -20.56
N GLY A 88 13.28 28.75 -19.46
CA GLY A 88 11.82 28.64 -19.50
C GLY A 88 11.20 27.27 -19.82
N HIS A 89 11.91 26.15 -19.66
CA HIS A 89 11.28 24.83 -19.82
C HIS A 89 10.66 24.37 -18.50
N GLY A 90 9.40 24.74 -18.26
CA GLY A 90 8.61 24.22 -17.15
C GLY A 90 8.42 22.69 -17.24
N PRO A 91 8.07 22.01 -16.14
CA PRO A 91 7.82 20.58 -16.16
C PRO A 91 6.69 20.27 -17.16
N SER A 92 6.99 19.42 -18.14
CA SER A 92 6.05 19.07 -19.19
C SER A 92 4.86 18.30 -18.61
N LEU A 93 3.64 18.63 -19.04
CA LEU A 93 2.43 17.83 -18.74
C LEU A 93 2.62 16.35 -19.13
N LEU A 94 3.47 16.08 -20.12
CA LEU A 94 3.84 14.73 -20.53
C LEU A 94 4.61 13.99 -19.42
N GLU A 95 5.47 14.68 -18.65
CA GLU A 95 6.23 14.07 -17.57
C GLU A 95 5.32 13.69 -16.39
N VAL A 96 4.33 14.52 -16.10
CA VAL A 96 3.27 14.20 -15.12
C VAL A 96 2.51 12.95 -15.55
N TRP A 97 2.13 12.87 -16.82
CA TRP A 97 1.43 11.71 -17.36
C TRP A 97 2.25 10.42 -17.32
N VAL A 98 3.57 10.50 -17.56
CA VAL A 98 4.47 9.34 -17.51
C VAL A 98 4.71 8.89 -16.06
N ARG A 99 4.79 9.82 -15.11
CA ARG A 99 5.03 9.51 -13.70
C ARG A 99 3.77 9.11 -12.93
N LEU A 100 2.59 9.52 -13.39
CA LEU A 100 1.32 9.18 -12.75
C LEU A 100 1.07 7.67 -12.87
N PRO A 101 0.84 6.96 -11.74
CA PRO A 101 0.51 5.54 -11.80
C PRO A 101 -0.80 5.32 -12.56
N LYS A 102 -0.72 4.73 -13.76
CA LYS A 102 -1.87 4.57 -14.68
C LYS A 102 -3.00 3.73 -14.07
N PHE A 103 -2.73 2.89 -13.07
CA PHE A 103 -3.74 2.13 -12.36
C PHE A 103 -4.76 3.03 -11.63
N ILE A 104 -4.37 4.26 -11.26
CA ILE A 104 -5.24 5.24 -10.60
C ILE A 104 -6.41 5.62 -11.50
N LEU A 105 -6.17 5.76 -12.81
CA LEU A 105 -7.23 6.06 -13.77
C LEU A 105 -8.26 4.92 -13.83
N GLY A 106 -7.79 3.67 -13.80
CA GLY A 106 -8.64 2.50 -13.69
C GLY A 106 -9.44 2.47 -12.38
N PHE A 107 -8.81 2.78 -11.25
CA PHE A 107 -9.48 2.88 -9.95
C PHE A 107 -10.57 3.96 -9.96
N VAL A 108 -10.26 5.17 -10.46
CA VAL A 108 -11.23 6.27 -10.56
C VAL A 108 -12.38 5.89 -11.49
N ALA A 109 -12.10 5.34 -12.67
CA ALA A 109 -13.13 4.89 -13.59
C ALA A 109 -14.03 3.82 -12.96
N ALA A 110 -13.44 2.81 -12.30
CA ALA A 110 -14.20 1.78 -11.60
C ALA A 110 -15.04 2.35 -10.44
N SER A 111 -14.47 3.29 -9.67
CA SER A 111 -15.19 3.99 -8.60
C SER A 111 -16.37 4.78 -9.15
N LEU A 112 -16.20 5.51 -10.26
CA LEU A 112 -17.30 6.25 -10.90
C LEU A 112 -18.39 5.31 -11.41
N VAL A 113 -18.03 4.21 -12.08
CA VAL A 113 -19.00 3.19 -12.53
C VAL A 113 -19.74 2.59 -11.34
N PHE A 114 -19.03 2.25 -10.27
CA PHE A 114 -19.64 1.71 -9.07
C PHE A 114 -20.62 2.70 -8.44
N SER A 115 -20.19 3.94 -8.23
CA SER A 115 -20.98 4.99 -7.57
C SER A 115 -22.17 5.48 -8.39
N PHE A 116 -22.03 5.65 -9.70
CA PHE A 116 -23.07 6.29 -10.54
C PHE A 116 -23.86 5.32 -11.43
N VAL A 117 -23.38 4.09 -11.63
CA VAL A 117 -24.07 3.10 -12.47
C VAL A 117 -24.54 1.93 -11.61
N LEU A 118 -23.64 1.26 -10.89
CA LEU A 118 -24.00 0.04 -10.18
C LEU A 118 -24.85 0.32 -8.94
N VAL A 119 -24.47 1.26 -8.06
CA VAL A 119 -25.24 1.55 -6.85
C VAL A 119 -26.69 1.98 -7.18
N PRO A 120 -26.94 2.87 -8.16
CA PRO A 120 -28.32 3.21 -8.55
C PRO A 120 -29.12 2.04 -9.14
N ILE A 121 -28.49 1.13 -9.90
CA ILE A 121 -29.17 -0.03 -10.50
C ILE A 121 -29.56 -1.06 -9.43
N PHE A 122 -28.67 -1.32 -8.47
CA PHE A 122 -28.84 -2.38 -7.47
C PHE A 122 -29.41 -1.87 -6.13
N GLY A 123 -29.63 -0.57 -6.01
CA GLY A 123 -30.31 0.07 -4.88
C GLY A 123 -29.45 0.29 -3.64
N SER A 124 -28.38 -0.49 -3.42
CA SER A 124 -27.44 -0.25 -2.32
C SER A 124 -26.01 -0.72 -2.62
N PRO A 125 -24.99 -0.12 -1.98
CA PRO A 125 -23.61 -0.59 -2.07
C PRO A 125 -23.44 -2.06 -1.65
N GLU A 126 -24.14 -2.51 -0.59
CA GLU A 126 -24.03 -3.89 -0.12
C GLU A 126 -24.61 -4.88 -1.13
N ALA A 127 -25.65 -4.48 -1.87
CA ALA A 127 -26.25 -5.30 -2.92
C ALA A 127 -25.26 -5.50 -4.08
N VAL A 128 -24.58 -4.44 -4.53
CA VAL A 128 -23.56 -4.54 -5.58
C VAL A 128 -22.41 -5.45 -5.13
N GLU A 129 -21.94 -5.28 -3.89
CA GLU A 129 -20.86 -6.10 -3.34
C GLU A 129 -21.22 -7.59 -3.33
N LYS A 130 -22.39 -7.94 -2.79
CA LYS A 130 -22.82 -9.35 -2.64
C LYS A 130 -23.22 -10.01 -3.95
N GLN A 131 -23.84 -9.26 -4.88
CA GLN A 131 -24.42 -9.84 -6.10
C GLN A 131 -23.46 -9.83 -7.29
N ILE A 132 -22.56 -8.84 -7.37
CA ILE A 132 -21.63 -8.69 -8.50
C ILE A 132 -20.20 -8.95 -8.05
N ILE A 133 -19.71 -8.16 -7.08
CA ILE A 133 -18.27 -8.13 -6.80
C ILE A 133 -17.80 -9.45 -6.19
N LYS A 134 -18.43 -9.91 -5.11
CA LYS A 134 -18.00 -11.10 -4.38
C LYS A 134 -18.07 -12.37 -5.24
N PRO A 135 -19.16 -12.67 -5.97
CA PRO A 135 -19.24 -13.88 -6.79
C PRO A 135 -18.24 -13.89 -7.95
N MET A 136 -18.02 -12.74 -8.60
CA MET A 136 -17.12 -12.65 -9.75
C MET A 136 -15.65 -12.63 -9.34
N THR A 137 -15.31 -11.98 -8.23
CA THR A 137 -13.91 -11.72 -7.88
C THR A 137 -13.34 -12.67 -6.84
N ALA A 138 -14.13 -13.31 -5.97
CA ALA A 138 -13.59 -14.09 -4.86
C ALA A 138 -12.67 -15.23 -5.33
N ASN A 139 -13.12 -16.05 -6.28
CA ASN A 139 -12.35 -17.18 -6.80
C ASN A 139 -11.11 -16.70 -7.56
N VAL A 140 -11.27 -15.70 -8.43
CA VAL A 140 -10.16 -15.12 -9.22
C VAL A 140 -9.10 -14.54 -8.30
N ARG A 141 -9.52 -13.78 -7.28
CA ARG A 141 -8.66 -13.20 -6.26
C ARG A 141 -7.89 -14.28 -5.49
N GLY A 142 -8.54 -15.38 -5.10
CA GLY A 142 -7.88 -16.51 -4.46
C GLY A 142 -6.77 -17.11 -5.33
N TRP A 143 -7.06 -17.37 -6.60
CA TRP A 143 -6.06 -17.88 -7.56
C TRP A 143 -4.92 -16.88 -7.81
N LEU A 144 -5.22 -15.60 -7.96
CA LEU A 144 -4.21 -14.56 -8.14
C LEU A 144 -3.29 -14.44 -6.92
N PHE A 145 -3.83 -14.54 -5.70
CA PHE A 145 -2.98 -14.57 -4.49
C PHE A 145 -2.13 -15.82 -4.42
N CYS A 146 -2.71 -17.00 -4.71
CA CYS A 146 -1.96 -18.25 -4.75
C CYS A 146 -0.77 -18.14 -5.72
N MET A 147 -1.01 -17.69 -6.96
CA MET A 147 0.05 -17.48 -7.94
C MET A 147 1.08 -16.45 -7.49
N ALA A 148 0.65 -15.34 -6.89
CA ALA A 148 1.56 -14.31 -6.38
C ALA A 148 2.49 -14.85 -5.29
N PHE A 149 1.97 -15.64 -4.35
CA PHE A 149 2.80 -16.25 -3.30
C PHE A 149 3.75 -17.31 -3.82
N VAL A 150 3.29 -18.14 -4.77
CA VAL A 150 4.16 -19.12 -5.43
C VAL A 150 5.28 -18.40 -6.16
N ALA A 151 4.99 -17.32 -6.90
CA ALA A 151 6.01 -16.52 -7.58
C ALA A 151 7.01 -15.89 -6.59
N ILE A 152 6.53 -15.26 -5.50
CA ILE A 152 7.39 -14.70 -4.44
C ILE A 152 8.30 -15.80 -3.85
N GLY A 153 7.75 -17.00 -3.60
CA GLY A 153 8.51 -18.13 -3.08
C GLY A 153 9.58 -18.64 -4.06
N LEU A 154 9.24 -18.75 -5.35
CA LEU A 154 10.17 -19.18 -6.40
C LEU A 154 11.28 -18.16 -6.70
N GLU A 155 10.96 -16.87 -6.64
CA GLU A 155 11.93 -15.78 -6.84
C GLU A 155 12.89 -15.61 -5.64
N SER A 156 12.50 -16.10 -4.46
CA SER A 156 13.28 -16.00 -3.23
C SER A 156 14.53 -16.89 -3.25
N ASN A 157 15.61 -16.39 -3.85
CA ASN A 157 16.91 -17.05 -3.85
C ASN A 157 17.71 -16.73 -2.58
N PHE A 158 17.53 -17.55 -1.55
CA PHE A 158 18.24 -17.42 -0.26
C PHE A 158 19.77 -17.49 -0.39
N LYS A 159 20.29 -18.23 -1.37
CA LYS A 159 21.74 -18.38 -1.60
C LYS A 159 22.35 -17.11 -2.21
N ALA A 160 21.67 -16.50 -3.19
CA ALA A 160 22.08 -15.21 -3.76
C ALA A 160 22.01 -14.09 -2.72
N LEU A 161 21.01 -14.12 -1.83
CA LEU A 161 20.92 -13.19 -0.72
C LEU A 161 22.06 -13.34 0.28
N ALA A 162 22.42 -14.57 0.67
CA ALA A 162 23.58 -14.81 1.54
C ALA A 162 24.88 -14.25 0.94
N GLY A 163 25.06 -14.33 -0.39
CA GLY A 163 26.18 -13.71 -1.09
C GLY A 163 26.14 -12.17 -1.16
N GLN A 164 24.95 -11.55 -1.15
CA GLN A 164 24.80 -10.09 -1.10
C GLN A 164 24.99 -9.51 0.32
N MET A 165 25.08 -10.36 1.35
CA MET A 165 25.38 -9.94 2.72
C MET A 165 26.87 -9.65 2.97
N ILE A 166 27.73 -9.78 1.94
CA ILE A 166 29.16 -9.55 2.05
C ILE A 166 29.42 -8.03 2.18
N GLY A 167 29.68 -7.57 3.41
CA GLY A 167 30.08 -6.20 3.72
C GLY A 167 29.21 -5.47 4.75
N GLY A 168 28.02 -6.00 5.10
CA GLY A 168 27.15 -5.59 6.24
C GLY A 168 26.58 -4.16 6.22
N LYS A 169 27.32 -3.18 5.73
CA LYS A 169 26.98 -1.74 5.76
C LYS A 169 25.63 -1.40 5.10
N PRO A 170 25.25 -1.98 3.95
CA PRO A 170 23.93 -1.77 3.37
C PRO A 170 22.78 -2.34 4.21
N ILE A 171 23.01 -3.44 4.94
CA ILE A 171 22.01 -4.07 5.81
C ILE A 171 21.74 -3.18 7.02
N TYR A 172 22.79 -2.62 7.64
CA TYR A 172 22.63 -1.70 8.77
C TYR A 172 21.82 -0.46 8.39
N LEU A 173 22.15 0.17 7.26
CA LEU A 173 21.41 1.32 6.74
C LEU A 173 19.94 0.97 6.49
N TYR A 174 19.68 -0.17 5.86
CA TYR A 174 18.31 -0.62 5.62
C TYR A 174 17.57 -0.92 6.93
N LEU A 175 18.17 -1.63 7.88
CA LEU A 175 17.55 -1.96 9.17
C LEU A 175 17.20 -0.70 9.98
N ILE A 176 18.09 0.30 10.00
CA ILE A 176 17.83 1.56 10.70
C ILE A 176 16.69 2.30 10.00
N GLY A 177 16.77 2.48 8.68
CA GLY A 177 15.72 3.17 7.91
C GLY A 177 14.37 2.46 8.00
N GLN A 178 14.36 1.13 7.94
CA GLN A 178 13.16 0.32 8.00
C GLN A 178 12.54 0.31 9.40
N THR A 179 13.36 0.23 10.46
CA THR A 179 12.89 0.36 11.84
C THR A 179 12.31 1.76 12.10
N PHE A 180 12.95 2.79 11.55
CA PHE A 180 12.43 4.15 11.61
C PHE A 180 11.09 4.28 10.87
N ASN A 181 11.00 3.72 9.65
CA ASN A 181 9.76 3.67 8.89
C ASN A 181 8.65 2.93 9.66
N LEU A 182 8.95 1.76 10.23
CA LEU A 182 8.05 0.97 11.08
C LEU A 182 7.47 1.79 12.23
N ALA A 183 8.32 2.56 12.92
CA ALA A 183 7.91 3.37 14.05
C ALA A 183 7.06 4.57 13.61
N LEU A 184 7.48 5.28 12.56
CA LEU A 184 6.73 6.42 12.02
C LEU A 184 5.37 6.01 11.46
N SER A 185 5.30 4.92 10.71
CA SER A 185 4.06 4.42 10.15
C SER A 185 3.11 3.93 11.25
N LEU A 186 3.63 3.30 12.32
CA LEU A 186 2.83 2.92 13.48
C LEU A 186 2.29 4.16 14.21
N LEU A 187 3.14 5.17 14.42
CA LEU A 187 2.73 6.43 15.03
C LEU A 187 1.64 7.11 14.20
N ALA A 188 1.81 7.20 12.88
CA ALA A 188 0.83 7.78 11.98
C ALA A 188 -0.50 6.99 12.01
N ALA A 189 -0.43 5.64 11.96
CA ALA A 189 -1.60 4.78 12.06
C ALA A 189 -2.31 4.94 13.41
N TRP A 190 -1.56 5.03 14.51
CA TRP A 190 -2.10 5.21 15.85
C TRP A 190 -2.76 6.59 16.02
N LEU A 191 -2.15 7.66 15.50
CA LEU A 191 -2.74 9.00 15.55
C LEU A 191 -4.02 9.09 14.72
N ALA A 192 -4.02 8.51 13.51
CA ALA A 192 -5.15 8.57 12.60
C ALA A 192 -6.31 7.64 12.98
N PHE A 193 -6.03 6.39 13.36
CA PHE A 193 -7.04 5.37 13.61
C PHE A 193 -7.27 5.06 15.10
N GLY A 194 -6.39 5.51 15.99
CA GLY A 194 -6.50 5.27 17.43
C GLY A 194 -7.56 6.11 18.16
N GLY A 195 -8.14 7.11 17.49
CA GLY A 195 -9.16 8.01 18.08
C GLY A 195 -8.63 9.38 18.52
N ILE A 196 -7.45 9.80 18.05
CA ILE A 196 -6.78 11.04 18.50
C ILE A 196 -6.99 12.18 17.51
N LEU A 197 -6.64 11.95 16.24
CA LEU A 197 -6.84 12.94 15.18
C LEU A 197 -8.25 12.89 14.59
N PHE A 198 -8.80 11.68 14.49
CA PHE A 198 -10.13 11.42 13.98
C PHE A 198 -10.89 10.60 15.02
N GLU A 199 -12.17 10.93 15.23
CA GLU A 199 -13.02 10.11 16.09
C GLU A 199 -13.08 8.69 15.57
N ARG A 200 -13.15 7.73 16.50
CA ARG A 200 -13.33 6.32 16.12
C ARG A 200 -14.68 6.20 15.44
N VAL A 201 -14.67 5.89 14.14
CA VAL A 201 -15.90 5.59 13.39
C VAL A 201 -16.50 4.32 13.99
N SER A 202 -17.46 4.46 14.90
CA SER A 202 -18.18 3.32 15.47
C SER A 202 -18.89 2.55 14.34
N PRO A 203 -18.87 1.20 14.35
CA PRO A 203 -19.64 0.41 13.40
C PRO A 203 -21.15 0.68 13.49
#